data_AF-A0A6C2U7U6-F1
#
_entry.id   AF-A0A6C2U7U6-F1
#
_cell.length_a   1.000
_cell.length_b   1.000
_cell.length_c   1.000
_cell.angle_alpha   90.00
_cell.angle_beta   90.00
_cell.angle_gamma   90.00
#
_symmetry.space_group_name_H-M   'P 1'
#
loop_
_entity.id
_entity.type
_entity.pdbx_description
1 polymer ?
#
loop_
_entity_poly.entity_id
_entity_poly.type
_entity_poly.pdbx_seq_one_letter_code
_entity_poly.pdbx_strand_id
1 'polypeptide(L)' 'MRIRRAMRKKPLRRPVKKPRLKRQRIMQQKKRLVGAGISEEQLKHMNTREIRAAIRKTGA' A
#
# COMPACT_ATOMS: atom_id res chain seq x y z
N MET A 1 22.86 27.63 18.17
CA MET A 1 23.02 26.18 18.40
C MET A 1 21.89 25.42 17.71
N ARG A 2 22.15 24.66 16.62
CA ARG A 2 21.09 23.95 15.87
C ARG A 2 20.76 22.61 16.54
N ILE A 3 19.52 22.46 17.01
CA ILE A 3 19.04 21.19 17.59
C ILE A 3 19.12 20.08 16.53
N ARG A 4 19.91 19.03 16.81
CA ARG A 4 20.04 17.83 15.95
C ARG A 4 18.66 17.17 15.78
N ARG A 5 18.37 16.63 14.59
CA ARG A 5 17.06 16.02 14.26
C ARG A 5 16.63 14.92 15.24
N ALA A 6 17.59 14.18 15.80
CA ALA A 6 17.36 13.12 16.80
C ALA A 6 16.89 13.64 18.17
N MET A 7 17.12 14.91 18.49
CA MET A 7 16.79 15.51 19.80
C MET A 7 15.41 16.20 19.83
N ARG A 8 14.58 16.03 18.79
CA ARG A 8 13.25 16.65 18.71
C ARG A 8 12.19 15.72 19.36
N LYS A 9 11.51 16.20 20.41
CA LYS A 9 10.51 15.45 21.20
C LYS A 9 9.26 14.98 20.43
N LYS A 10 8.96 15.56 19.25
CA LYS A 10 7.96 15.04 18.30
C LYS A 10 8.66 14.69 16.99
N PRO A 11 8.34 13.55 16.34
CA PRO A 11 8.76 13.35 14.96
C PRO A 11 8.16 14.48 14.14
N LEU A 12 9.01 15.32 13.53
CA LEU A 12 8.58 16.41 12.65
C LEU A 12 7.75 15.91 11.46
N ARG A 13 7.83 14.60 11.18
CA ARG A 13 7.10 13.93 10.12
C ARG A 13 5.97 13.14 10.77
N ARG A 14 4.76 13.28 10.19
CA ARG A 14 3.61 12.42 10.54
C ARG A 14 4.05 10.95 10.49
N PRO A 15 3.57 10.09 11.40
CA PRO A 15 3.84 8.65 11.34
C PRO A 15 3.42 8.10 9.98
N VAL A 16 4.38 7.67 9.17
CA VAL A 16 4.09 7.00 7.90
C VAL A 16 3.95 5.51 8.19
N LYS A 17 3.01 4.83 7.51
CA LYS A 17 2.89 3.37 7.62
C LYS A 17 4.22 2.71 7.26
N LYS A 18 4.66 1.77 8.11
CA LYS A 18 5.87 0.98 7.87
C LYS A 18 5.82 0.34 6.47
N PRO A 19 6.92 0.32 5.69
CA PRO A 19 6.93 -0.26 4.34
C PRO A 19 6.40 -1.69 4.26
N ARG A 20 6.63 -2.50 5.31
CA ARG A 20 6.09 -3.86 5.44
C ARG A 20 4.55 -3.90 5.38
N LEU A 21 3.89 -3.00 6.11
CA LEU A 21 2.42 -2.92 6.14
C LEU A 21 1.84 -2.47 4.81
N LYS A 22 2.57 -1.62 4.06
CA LYS A 22 2.19 -1.24 2.69
C LYS A 22 2.23 -2.44 1.76
N ARG A 23 3.31 -3.24 1.81
CA ARG A 23 3.47 -4.47 1.01
C ARG A 23 2.40 -5.50 1.33
N GLN A 24 2.18 -5.78 2.62
CA GLN A 24 1.14 -6.71 3.08
C GLN A 24 -0.25 -6.32 2.56
N ARG A 25 -0.61 -5.02 2.62
CA ARG A 25 -1.89 -4.56 2.07
C ARG A 25 -2.01 -4.85 0.58
N ILE A 26 -0.98 -4.52 -0.21
CA ILE A 26 -1.02 -4.76 -1.66
C ILE A 26 -1.16 -6.25 -1.96
N MET A 27 -0.47 -7.13 -1.23
CA MET A 27 -0.63 -8.58 -1.41
C MET A 27 -2.06 -9.04 -1.10
N GLN A 28 -2.67 -8.57 0.00
CA GLN A 28 -4.06 -8.89 0.32
C GLN A 28 -5.03 -8.38 -0.76
N GLN A 29 -4.79 -7.18 -1.30
CA GLN A 29 -5.57 -6.62 -2.40
C GLN A 29 -5.47 -7.47 -3.66
N LYS A 30 -4.27 -7.91 -4.03
CA LYS A 30 -4.09 -8.84 -5.16
C LYS A 30 -4.81 -10.17 -4.93
N LYS A 31 -4.69 -10.76 -3.73
CA LYS A 31 -5.39 -12.01 -3.39
C LYS A 31 -6.91 -11.91 -3.53
N ARG A 32 -7.51 -10.79 -3.10
CA ARG A 32 -8.95 -10.52 -3.28
C ARG A 32 -9.34 -10.44 -4.75
N LEU A 33 -8.53 -9.77 -5.57
CA LEU A 33 -8.76 -9.65 -7.00
C LEU A 33 -8.62 -10.98 -7.75
N VAL A 34 -7.69 -11.84 -7.34
CA VAL A 34 -7.61 -13.22 -7.83
C VAL A 34 -8.90 -13.98 -7.52
N GLY A 35 -9.40 -13.88 -6.28
CA GLY A 35 -10.70 -14.45 -5.90
C GLY A 35 -11.90 -13.89 -6.68
N ALA A 36 -11.77 -12.68 -7.23
CA ALA A 36 -12.76 -12.04 -8.08
C ALA A 36 -12.58 -12.34 -9.59
N GLY A 37 -11.67 -13.26 -9.95
CA GLY A 37 -11.47 -13.73 -11.32
C GLY A 37 -10.44 -12.95 -12.16
N ILE A 38 -9.68 -12.02 -11.56
CA ILE A 38 -8.58 -11.34 -12.28
C ILE A 38 -7.36 -12.25 -12.30
N SER A 39 -6.75 -12.44 -13.48
CA SER A 39 -5.58 -13.31 -13.61
C SER A 39 -4.32 -12.72 -12.95
N GLU A 40 -3.41 -13.60 -12.53
CA GLU A 40 -2.16 -13.17 -11.89
C GLU A 40 -1.25 -12.40 -12.85
N GLU A 41 -1.29 -12.73 -14.15
CA GLU A 41 -0.57 -12.02 -15.20
C GLU A 41 -1.05 -10.57 -15.32
N GLN A 42 -2.37 -10.35 -15.33
CA GLN A 42 -2.94 -9.01 -15.32
C GLN A 42 -2.49 -8.24 -14.07
N LEU A 43 -2.52 -8.87 -12.89
CA LEU A 43 -2.09 -8.26 -11.62
C LEU A 43 -0.59 -7.95 -11.55
N LYS A 44 0.25 -8.57 -12.37
CA LYS A 44 1.69 -8.29 -12.44
C LYS A 44 1.96 -6.94 -13.10
N HIS A 45 1.19 -6.60 -14.12
CA HIS A 45 1.34 -5.35 -14.87
C HIS A 45 0.55 -4.18 -14.26
N MET A 46 -0.35 -4.45 -13.32
CA MET A 46 -1.17 -3.41 -12.69
C MET A 46 -0.41 -2.55 -11.67
N ASN A 47 -0.61 -1.24 -11.78
CA ASN A 47 -0.14 -0.27 -10.81
C ASN A 47 -1.05 -0.19 -9.58
N THR A 48 -0.54 0.38 -8.47
CA THR A 48 -1.32 0.49 -7.22
C THR A 48 -2.63 1.28 -7.35
N ARG A 49 -2.72 2.24 -8.29
CA ARG A 49 -3.96 2.98 -8.56
C ARG A 49 -5.01 2.08 -9.21
N GLU A 50 -4.59 1.28 -10.19
CA GLU A 50 -5.45 0.33 -10.91
C GLU A 50 -5.95 -0.78 -9.98
N ILE A 51 -5.08 -1.33 -9.12
CA ILE A 51 -5.47 -2.35 -8.13
C ILE A 51 -6.61 -1.83 -7.23
N ARG A 52 -6.52 -0.57 -6.79
CA ARG A 52 -7.58 0.05 -5.97
C ARG A 52 -8.85 0.38 -6.76
N ALA A 53 -8.74 0.64 -8.06
CA ALA A 53 -9.88 0.87 -8.91
C ALA A 53 -10.61 -0.45 -9.19
N ALA A 54 -9.86 -1.51 -9.52
CA ALA A 54 -10.37 -2.86 -9.69
C ALA A 54 -11.12 -3.33 -8.46
N ILE A 55 -10.55 -3.17 -7.26
CA ILE A 55 -11.22 -3.53 -6.00
C ILE A 55 -12.57 -2.82 -5.83
N ARG A 56 -12.62 -1.51 -6.12
CA ARG A 56 -13.87 -0.75 -6.05
C ARG A 56 -14.90 -1.21 -7.09
N LYS A 57 -14.45 -1.66 -8.25
CA LYS A 57 -15.30 -2.15 -9.34
C LYS A 57 -15.84 -3.56 -9.05
N THR A 58 -15.00 -4.44 -8.49
CA THR A 58 -15.37 -5.83 -8.21
C THR A 58 -16.03 -6.03 -6.84
N GLY A 59 -15.95 -5.05 -5.93
CA GLY A 59 -16.51 -5.14 -4.59
C GLY A 59 -15.77 -6.10 -3.64
N ALA A 60 -14.50 -6.41 -3.93
CA ALA A 60 -13.69 -7.43 -3.25
C ALA A 60 -12.84 -6.90 -2.04
#